data_AF-A0A6V6ZBQ3-F1
#
_entry.id   AF-A0A6V6ZBQ3-F1
#
_cell.length_a   1.000
_cell.length_b   1.000
_cell.length_c   1.000
_cell.angle_alpha   90.00
_cell.angle_beta   90.00
_cell.angle_gamma   90.00
#
_symmetry.space_group_name_H-M   'P 1'
#
loop_
_entity.id
_entity.type
_entity.pdbx_description
1 polymer ?
#
loop_
_entity_poly.entity_id
_entity_poly.type
_entity_poly.pdbx_seq_one_letter_code
_entity_poly.pdbx_strand_id
1 'polypeptide(L)'
;MKYTKEQQEKGAELIKTLVEKAWANAAFKDQLVKNPEATIQEFTNKSFSLPDNKKIVVEDQTNESVIYFNIPAEPNFDELELTDEQLELVAGGITPAFYVGVTVGVAIWAATHQ
;
A
#
# COMPACT_ATOMS: atom_id res chain seq x y z
N MET A 1 9.14 8.18 8.89
CA MET A 1 10.40 7.51 8.47
C MET A 1 10.56 7.69 6.98
N LYS A 2 11.73 8.13 6.49
CA LYS A 2 12.02 8.21 5.06
C LYS A 2 12.50 6.85 4.57
N TYR A 3 11.80 6.27 3.60
CA TYR A 3 12.17 5.00 2.97
C TYR A 3 13.06 5.24 1.75
N THR A 4 13.99 4.33 1.46
CA THR A 4 14.83 4.44 0.25
C THR A 4 14.03 4.14 -1.02
N LYS A 5 14.54 4.58 -2.18
CA LYS A 5 13.93 4.31 -3.49
C LYS A 5 13.70 2.82 -3.74
N GLU A 6 14.68 1.98 -3.39
CA GLU A 6 14.56 0.53 -3.53
C GLU A 6 13.39 -0.03 -2.69
N GLN A 7 13.23 0.46 -1.46
CA GLN A 7 12.11 0.05 -0.61
C GLN A 7 10.77 0.50 -1.21
N GLN A 8 10.73 1.69 -1.83
CA GLN A 8 9.58 2.24 -2.56
C GLN A 8 9.17 1.36 -3.74
N GLU A 9 10.12 0.99 -4.58
CA GLU A 9 9.90 0.12 -5.73
C GLU A 9 9.41 -1.26 -5.29
N LYS A 10 10.02 -1.84 -4.25
CA LYS A 10 9.61 -3.14 -3.71
C LYS A 10 8.23 -3.12 -3.07
N GLY A 11 7.88 -2.04 -2.38
CA GLY A 11 6.53 -1.84 -1.86
C GLY A 11 5.48 -1.76 -2.95
N ALA A 12 5.76 -1.02 -4.03
CA ALA A 12 4.87 -0.95 -5.19
C ALA A 12 4.72 -2.31 -5.91
N GLU A 13 5.82 -3.05 -6.05
CA GLU A 13 5.83 -4.41 -6.62
C GLU A 13 4.94 -5.36 -5.81
N LEU A 14 5.05 -5.34 -4.47
CA LEU A 14 4.20 -6.14 -3.59
C LEU A 14 2.71 -5.83 -3.78
N ILE A 15 2.32 -4.56 -3.78
CA ILE A 15 0.91 -4.16 -3.96
C ILE A 15 0.39 -4.61 -5.32
N LYS A 16 1.17 -4.43 -6.39
CA LYS A 16 0.81 -4.90 -7.73
C LYS A 16 0.54 -6.41 -7.73
N THR A 17 1.44 -7.20 -7.16
CA THR A 17 1.30 -8.66 -7.13
C THR A 17 0.06 -9.10 -6.33
N LEU A 18 -0.22 -8.45 -5.19
CA LEU A 18 -1.42 -8.73 -4.40
C LEU A 18 -2.70 -8.46 -5.21
N VAL A 19 -2.76 -7.35 -5.93
CA VAL A 19 -3.90 -6.98 -6.79
C VAL A 19 -4.08 -7.98 -7.93
N GLU A 20 -3.01 -8.31 -8.66
CA GLU A 20 -3.05 -9.30 -9.74
C GLU A 20 -3.52 -10.67 -9.24
N LYS A 21 -3.06 -11.09 -8.06
CA LYS A 21 -3.49 -12.34 -7.44
C LYS A 21 -4.96 -12.30 -7.03
N ALA A 22 -5.45 -11.18 -6.49
CA ALA A 22 -6.84 -10.98 -6.13
C ALA A 22 -7.78 -11.02 -7.35
N TRP A 23 -7.35 -10.51 -8.50
CA TRP A 23 -8.09 -10.66 -9.75
C TRP A 23 -8.10 -12.10 -10.25
N ALA A 24 -6.98 -12.82 -10.16
CA ALA A 24 -6.85 -14.18 -10.65
C ALA A 24 -7.47 -15.26 -9.74
N ASN A 25 -7.68 -14.97 -8.45
CA ASN A 25 -8.16 -15.94 -7.47
C ASN A 25 -9.16 -15.31 -6.48
N ALA A 26 -10.45 -15.66 -6.66
CA ALA A 26 -11.54 -15.15 -5.82
C ALA A 26 -11.43 -15.54 -4.35
N ALA A 27 -10.93 -16.74 -4.02
CA ALA A 27 -10.74 -17.16 -2.63
C ALA A 27 -9.64 -16.33 -1.95
N PHE A 28 -8.54 -16.09 -2.67
CA PHE A 28 -7.49 -15.20 -2.19
C PHE A 28 -8.01 -13.77 -1.98
N LYS A 29 -8.80 -13.23 -2.92
CA LYS A 29 -9.42 -11.91 -2.76
C LYS A 29 -10.30 -11.84 -1.51
N ASP A 30 -11.15 -12.85 -1.30
CA ASP A 30 -12.03 -12.92 -0.12
C ASP A 30 -11.22 -12.98 1.20
N GLN A 31 -10.14 -13.77 1.23
CA GLN A 31 -9.21 -13.82 2.36
C GLN A 31 -8.53 -12.47 2.59
N LEU A 32 -8.01 -11.84 1.54
CA LEU A 32 -7.29 -10.57 1.61
C LEU A 32 -8.20 -9.42 2.11
N VAL A 33 -9.47 -9.40 1.69
CA VAL A 33 -10.46 -8.42 2.18
C VAL A 33 -10.81 -8.67 3.64
N LYS A 34 -11.02 -9.93 4.05
CA LYS A 34 -11.45 -10.28 5.42
C LYS A 34 -10.32 -10.20 6.45
N ASN A 35 -9.11 -10.58 6.08
CA ASN A 35 -7.96 -10.66 6.97
C ASN A 35 -6.66 -10.32 6.22
N PRO A 36 -6.44 -9.04 5.90
CA PRO A 36 -5.33 -8.63 5.04
C PRO A 36 -3.97 -8.96 5.62
N GLU A 37 -3.76 -8.73 6.92
CA GLU A 37 -2.46 -8.97 7.57
C GLU A 37 -2.06 -10.45 7.49
N ALA A 38 -2.93 -11.35 7.94
CA ALA A 38 -2.65 -12.79 7.88
C ALA A 38 -2.48 -13.27 6.44
N THR A 39 -3.31 -12.79 5.51
CA THR A 39 -3.25 -13.19 4.10
C THR A 39 -1.93 -12.74 3.45
N ILE A 40 -1.46 -11.53 3.75
CA ILE A 40 -0.19 -11.01 3.23
C ILE A 40 0.99 -11.78 3.85
N GLN A 41 0.94 -12.09 5.14
CA GLN A 41 1.97 -12.90 5.81
C GLN A 41 2.08 -14.29 5.18
N GLU A 42 0.94 -14.95 4.94
CA GLU A 42 0.88 -16.25 4.26
C GLU A 42 1.39 -16.15 2.82
N PHE A 43 0.94 -15.15 2.06
CA PHE A 43 1.32 -14.94 0.66
C PHE A 43 2.82 -14.68 0.48
N THR A 44 3.40 -13.87 1.36
CA THR A 44 4.82 -13.54 1.31
C THR A 44 5.70 -14.58 2.01
N ASN A 45 5.10 -15.51 2.76
CA ASN A 45 5.76 -16.44 3.68
C ASN A 45 6.68 -15.69 4.68
N LYS A 46 6.22 -14.54 5.17
CA LYS A 46 6.95 -13.66 6.07
C LYS A 46 6.06 -13.13 7.17
N SER A 47 6.58 -13.10 8.39
CA SER A 47 5.92 -12.42 9.50
C SER A 47 6.28 -10.93 9.49
N PHE A 48 5.31 -10.08 9.81
CA PHE A 48 5.54 -8.66 10.04
C PHE A 48 4.56 -8.14 11.09
N SER A 49 4.93 -7.05 11.76
CA SER A 49 4.05 -6.30 12.63
C SER A 49 3.92 -4.87 12.11
N LEU A 50 2.70 -4.35 12.16
CA LEU A 50 2.47 -2.93 11.92
C LEU A 50 2.74 -2.16 13.23
N PRO A 51 3.11 -0.88 13.16
CA PRO A 51 3.17 -0.02 14.33
C PRO A 51 1.83 -0.03 15.09
N ASP A 52 1.87 0.11 16.42
CA ASP A 52 0.74 -0.10 17.37
C ASP A 52 -0.56 0.67 17.07
N ASN A 53 -0.55 1.60 16.12
CA ASN A 53 -1.68 2.44 15.71
C ASN A 53 -2.05 2.33 14.21
N LYS A 54 -1.52 1.34 13.51
CA LYS A 54 -1.76 1.12 12.07
C LYS A 54 -2.43 -0.23 11.84
N LYS A 55 -3.34 -0.27 10.86
CA LYS A 55 -3.99 -1.48 10.36
C LYS A 55 -4.07 -1.42 8.85
N ILE A 56 -4.11 -2.57 8.19
CA ILE A 56 -4.37 -2.65 6.75
C ILE A 56 -5.87 -2.88 6.55
N VAL A 57 -6.46 -2.13 5.62
CA VAL A 57 -7.85 -2.32 5.17
C VAL A 57 -7.81 -2.50 3.66
N VAL A 58 -8.51 -3.52 3.15
CA VAL A 58 -8.65 -3.80 1.73
C VAL A 58 -10.14 -3.82 1.41
N GLU A 59 -10.53 -3.04 0.41
CA GLU A 59 -11.92 -2.92 -0.05
C GLU A 59 -12.02 -3.40 -1.50
N ASP A 60 -13.03 -4.22 -1.81
CA ASP A 60 -13.24 -4.72 -3.17
C ASP A 60 -14.05 -3.70 -3.98
N GLN A 61 -13.35 -2.99 -4.87
CA GLN A 61 -13.96 -1.97 -5.72
C GLN A 61 -14.49 -2.50 -7.06
N THR A 62 -14.84 -3.80 -7.15
CA THR A 62 -15.34 -4.42 -8.40
C THR A 62 -16.75 -3.95 -8.81
N ASN A 63 -17.57 -3.43 -7.87
CA ASN A 63 -18.95 -3.02 -8.20
C ASN A 63 -18.98 -1.70 -8.99
N GLU A 64 -19.24 -1.78 -10.30
CA GLU A 64 -19.27 -0.63 -11.23
C GLU A 64 -20.34 0.44 -10.89
N SER A 65 -21.35 0.09 -10.08
CA SER A 65 -22.38 1.06 -9.63
C SER A 65 -21.97 1.84 -8.38
N VAL A 66 -20.81 1.55 -7.79
CA VAL A 66 -20.30 2.20 -6.58
C VAL A 66 -19.07 3.03 -6.92
N ILE A 67 -19.09 4.30 -6.53
CA ILE A 67 -17.94 5.19 -6.67
C ILE A 67 -17.21 5.25 -5.32
N TYR A 68 -15.93 4.90 -5.32
CA TYR A 68 -15.08 4.94 -4.13
C TYR A 68 -14.26 6.23 -4.09
N PHE A 69 -14.20 6.84 -2.92
CA PHE A 69 -13.34 7.98 -2.65
C PHE A 69 -12.39 7.66 -1.51
N ASN A 70 -11.09 7.78 -1.77
CA ASN A 70 -10.06 7.69 -0.74
C ASN A 70 -9.80 9.10 -0.21
N ILE A 71 -10.09 9.32 1.07
CA ILE A 71 -9.73 10.55 1.77
C ILE A 71 -8.46 10.25 2.57
N PRO A 72 -7.27 10.67 2.10
CA PRO A 72 -6.04 10.47 2.85
C PRO A 72 -6.08 11.27 4.15
N ALA A 73 -5.34 10.82 5.16
CA ALA A 73 -5.07 11.65 6.33
C ALA A 73 -4.41 12.96 5.86
N GLU A 74 -4.77 14.07 6.51
CA GLU A 74 -4.17 15.36 6.19
C GLU A 74 -2.64 15.23 6.32
N PRO A 75 -1.90 15.45 5.23
CA PRO A 75 -0.45 15.34 5.26
C PRO A 75 0.11 16.41 6.20
N ASN A 76 0.92 15.97 7.17
CA ASN A 76 1.74 16.89 7.93
C ASN A 76 2.94 17.29 7.06
N PHE A 77 2.82 18.45 6.41
CA PHE A 77 3.85 18.98 5.52
C PHE A 77 5.07 19.51 6.25
N ASP A 78 4.99 19.75 7.56
CA ASP A 78 6.11 20.26 8.36
C ASP A 78 7.27 19.26 8.42
N GLU A 79 6.99 17.97 8.20
CA GLU A 79 7.98 16.88 8.16
C GLU A 79 8.17 16.28 6.75
N LEU A 80 7.46 16.78 5.74
CA LEU A 80 7.35 16.14 4.43
C LEU A 80 8.39 16.69 3.44
N GLU A 81 9.63 16.25 3.59
CA GLU A 81 10.67 16.47 2.58
C GLU A 81 10.55 15.42 1.46
N LEU A 82 10.08 15.87 0.28
CA LEU A 82 10.02 15.07 -0.94
C LEU A 82 11.40 15.00 -1.59
N THR A 83 11.74 13.84 -2.17
CA THR A 83 12.89 13.74 -3.08
C THR A 83 12.56 14.37 -4.43
N ASP A 84 13.57 14.71 -5.23
CA ASP A 84 13.37 15.30 -6.57
C ASP A 84 12.49 14.41 -7.48
N GLU A 85 12.65 13.10 -7.38
CA GLU A 85 11.82 12.13 -8.12
C GLU A 85 10.36 12.12 -7.63
N GLN A 86 10.13 12.31 -6.33
CA GLN A 86 8.78 12.43 -5.79
C GLN A 86 8.15 13.79 -6.16
N LEU A 87 8.95 14.85 -6.24
CA LEU A 87 8.50 16.14 -6.77
C LEU A 87 8.11 16.03 -8.25
N GLU A 88 8.85 15.26 -9.04
CA GLU A 88 8.53 15.03 -10.45
C GLU A 88 7.24 14.22 -10.64
N LEU A 89 6.99 13.22 -9.79
CA LEU A 89 5.73 12.48 -9.77
C LEU A 89 4.54 13.37 -9.39
N VAL A 90 4.69 14.25 -8.40
CA VAL A 90 3.67 15.25 -8.02
C VAL A 90 3.44 16.26 -9.15
N ALA A 91 4.51 16.73 -9.79
CA ALA A 91 4.43 17.60 -10.97
C ALA A 91 3.77 16.90 -12.17
N GLY A 92 3.90 15.58 -12.27
CA GLY A 92 3.22 14.71 -13.22
C GLY A 92 1.73 14.46 -12.91
N GLY A 93 1.17 15.06 -11.85
CA GLY A 93 -0.24 14.98 -11.48
C GLY A 93 -0.59 13.81 -10.55
N ILE A 94 0.41 13.12 -9.98
CA ILE A 94 0.17 12.10 -8.95
C ILE A 94 -0.17 12.80 -7.64
N THR A 95 -1.41 12.64 -7.20
CA THR A 95 -1.89 13.27 -5.97
C THR A 95 -1.35 12.54 -4.73
N PRO A 96 -1.21 13.24 -3.58
CA PRO A 96 -0.84 12.61 -2.29
C PRO A 96 -1.73 11.42 -1.89
N ALA A 97 -2.96 11.34 -2.40
CA ALA A 97 -3.86 10.21 -2.18
C ALA A 97 -3.34 8.90 -2.82
N PHE A 98 -2.66 8.98 -3.97
CA PHE A 98 -2.08 7.83 -4.65
C PHE A 98 -0.81 7.32 -3.94
N TYR A 99 -0.09 8.20 -3.25
CA TYR A 99 1.07 7.86 -2.42
C TYR A 99 0.72 6.94 -1.25
N VAL A 100 -0.53 6.93 -0.77
CA VAL A 100 -0.96 6.11 0.37
C VAL A 100 -0.80 4.61 0.08
N GLY A 101 -1.19 4.14 -1.11
CA GLY A 101 -1.03 2.74 -1.51
C GLY A 101 0.44 2.30 -1.56
N VAL A 102 1.31 3.17 -2.08
CA VAL A 102 2.76 2.94 -2.11
C VAL A 102 3.32 2.90 -0.69
N THR A 103 3.01 3.89 0.17
CA THR A 103 3.51 3.92 1.55
C THR A 103 3.15 2.69 2.37
N VAL A 104 1.95 2.12 2.16
CA VAL A 104 1.53 0.86 2.80
C VAL A 104 2.38 -0.30 2.28
N GLY A 105 2.53 -0.45 0.96
CA GLY A 105 3.39 -1.48 0.37
C GLY A 105 4.83 -1.41 0.88
N VAL A 106 5.37 -0.20 1.02
CA VAL A 106 6.73 0.04 1.51
C VAL A 106 6.86 -0.30 2.98
N ALA A 107 5.89 0.08 3.81
CA ALA A 107 5.88 -0.27 5.23
C ALA A 107 5.86 -1.80 5.43
N ILE A 108 5.03 -2.52 4.66
CA ILE A 108 4.96 -3.99 4.71
C ILE A 108 6.26 -4.61 4.21
N TRP A 109 6.80 -4.15 3.08
CA TRP A 109 8.07 -4.67 2.57
C TRP A 109 9.22 -4.44 3.56
N ALA A 110 9.32 -3.22 4.11
CA ALA A 110 10.34 -2.89 5.10
C ALA A 110 10.18 -3.76 6.36
N ALA A 111 8.96 -3.92 6.89
CA ALA A 111 8.72 -4.75 8.07
C ALA A 111 8.99 -6.25 7.84
N THR A 112 8.97 -6.72 6.59
CA THR A 112 9.27 -8.11 6.21
C THR A 112 10.74 -8.35 5.82
N HIS A 113 11.56 -7.30 5.72
CA HIS A 113 12.96 -7.35 5.24
C HIS A 113 13.92 -6.51 6.12
N GLN A 114 13.57 -6.28 7.38
CA GLN A 114 14.51 -5.77 8.40
C GLN A 114 15.55 -6.82 8.78
#